data_AF-A0A7C8FA25-F1
#
_entry.id   AF-A0A7C8FA25-F1
#
_cell.length_a   1.000
_cell.length_b   1.000
_cell.length_c   1.000
_cell.angle_alpha   90.00
_cell.angle_beta   90.00
_cell.angle_gamma   90.00
#
_symmetry.space_group_name_H-M   'P 1'
#
loop_
_entity.id
_entity.type
_entity.pdbx_description
1 polymer ?
#
loop_
_entity_poly.entity_id
_entity_poly.type
_entity_poly.pdbx_seq_one_letter_code
_entity_poly.pdbx_strand_id
1 'polypeptide(L)'
;MLVIVSFFLTNNSLATQLHGGPVCSSCHGQTTARDQVTGCVVCHPGKELIFERAMSRRSGEKSFVERSYARVDSGFWDKNCTSCHLKSCRDCHGTGPVISKPNVAACQKCHKGYYTGGDYSGRAPRENNMRYQRGIAVEGETFLKMLPDVHYTAGMICSACHSMQSLVEGKKSSHVCRNCHRISSNVIEHSIPAHLEKLECYACHSAWGAQEYGTFFLRFRDLRMKVDFDLKPTSSTEYLRSAYLRKQDAPPLGINARGRVSPIRPLFISYYTDIAAARDNGPENSLLAAEWRAWFPHTIQRGSVTCEGCHDNPARFLLEPESRRIYNLQKDGMTLDSFWRQKGQRVVNGSFMSASRYQQISNKSPAYTKAYVKKWKKLLNRDDHSLRP
;
A
#
# COMPACT_ATOMS: atom_id res chain seq x y z
N MET A 1 -7.53 -27.60 -57.04
CA MET A 1 -8.51 -26.56 -57.39
C MET A 1 -9.58 -26.54 -56.30
N LEU A 2 -9.36 -25.77 -55.25
CA LEU A 2 -10.40 -25.27 -54.35
C LEU A 2 -9.77 -24.11 -53.55
N VAL A 3 -10.43 -22.95 -53.60
CA VAL A 3 -9.90 -21.64 -53.24
C VAL A 3 -9.83 -21.47 -51.72
N ILE A 4 -8.65 -21.13 -51.21
CA ILE A 4 -8.43 -20.64 -49.85
C ILE A 4 -8.88 -19.17 -49.84
N VAL A 5 -9.97 -18.85 -49.13
CA VAL A 5 -10.33 -17.46 -48.82
C VAL A 5 -9.92 -17.19 -47.37
N SER A 6 -8.78 -16.51 -47.23
CA SER A 6 -8.32 -15.92 -45.99
C SER A 6 -9.23 -14.76 -45.57
N PHE A 7 -9.99 -14.92 -44.50
CA PHE A 7 -10.59 -13.77 -43.78
C PHE A 7 -9.65 -13.35 -42.65
N PHE A 8 -8.69 -12.48 -42.98
CA PHE A 8 -8.09 -11.58 -42.01
C PHE A 8 -9.11 -10.49 -41.68
N LEU A 9 -9.79 -10.59 -40.53
CA LEU A 9 -10.44 -9.44 -39.92
C LEU A 9 -9.54 -8.91 -38.80
N THR A 10 -8.70 -7.97 -39.21
CA THR A 10 -8.02 -7.01 -38.33
C THR A 10 -9.08 -6.13 -37.64
N ASN A 11 -9.55 -6.52 -36.46
CA ASN A 11 -10.24 -5.60 -35.55
C ASN A 11 -9.23 -4.97 -34.58
N ASN A 12 -8.31 -4.20 -35.14
CA ASN A 12 -7.38 -3.33 -34.43
C ASN A 12 -7.63 -1.89 -34.94
N SER A 13 -8.58 -1.15 -34.34
CA SER A 13 -8.66 0.33 -34.51
C SER A 13 -9.81 1.06 -33.78
N LEU A 14 -10.53 0.49 -32.80
CA LEU A 14 -11.68 1.19 -32.19
C LEU A 14 -11.65 1.35 -30.66
N ALA A 15 -10.47 1.41 -30.05
CA ALA A 15 -10.38 1.58 -28.60
C ALA A 15 -9.13 2.31 -28.11
N THR A 16 -8.90 3.59 -28.45
CA THR A 16 -7.98 4.45 -27.63
C THR A 16 -8.02 5.97 -27.84
N GLN A 17 -9.05 6.56 -28.44
CA GLN A 17 -9.18 8.03 -28.52
C GLN A 17 -10.59 8.46 -28.09
N LEU A 18 -10.76 8.86 -26.83
CA LEU A 18 -12.04 9.35 -26.30
C LEU A 18 -12.26 10.84 -26.61
N HIS A 19 -11.18 11.62 -26.78
CA HIS A 19 -11.24 13.06 -27.08
C HIS A 19 -10.17 13.44 -28.11
N GLY A 20 -10.46 13.23 -29.41
CA GLY A 20 -9.59 13.63 -30.53
C GLY A 20 -10.26 14.54 -31.57
N GLY A 21 -11.49 15.01 -31.28
CA GLY A 21 -12.36 15.72 -32.23
C GLY A 21 -12.74 17.18 -31.90
N PRO A 22 -12.76 17.69 -30.64
CA PRO A 22 -13.09 19.09 -30.38
C PRO A 22 -11.94 20.05 -30.73
N VAL A 23 -12.27 21.27 -31.17
CA VAL A 23 -11.31 22.37 -31.35
C VAL A 23 -10.66 22.70 -30.00
N CYS A 24 -9.35 22.98 -29.97
CA CYS A 24 -8.61 23.26 -28.73
C CYS A 24 -9.29 24.31 -27.85
N SER A 25 -9.92 25.33 -28.46
CA SER A 25 -10.68 26.40 -27.81
C SER A 25 -11.89 25.91 -27.02
N SER A 26 -12.49 24.78 -27.40
CA SER A 26 -13.61 24.16 -26.67
C SER A 26 -13.20 23.65 -25.28
N CYS A 27 -11.90 23.48 -25.03
CA CYS A 27 -11.36 23.09 -23.73
C CYS A 27 -10.47 24.19 -23.09
N HIS A 28 -9.99 25.15 -23.88
CA HIS A 28 -8.96 26.12 -23.51
C HIS A 28 -9.41 27.57 -23.73
N GLY A 29 -10.55 27.99 -23.18
CA GLY A 29 -10.94 29.41 -23.18
C GLY A 29 -9.79 30.34 -22.73
N GLN A 30 -9.78 31.59 -23.18
CA GLN A 30 -8.74 32.57 -22.85
C GLN A 30 -8.73 32.93 -21.36
N THR A 31 -8.07 32.15 -20.48
CA THR A 31 -7.62 32.61 -19.14
C THR A 31 -6.72 31.58 -18.41
N THR A 32 -6.17 32.02 -17.27
CA THR A 32 -4.92 31.63 -16.62
C THR A 32 -4.96 30.29 -15.85
N ALA A 33 -3.80 29.84 -15.36
CA ALA A 33 -3.51 28.49 -14.83
C ALA A 33 -4.45 27.89 -13.76
N ARG A 34 -5.38 28.65 -13.16
CA ARG A 34 -6.46 28.13 -12.31
C ARG A 34 -7.61 27.47 -13.10
N ASP A 35 -7.70 27.72 -14.41
CA ASP A 35 -8.81 27.29 -15.27
C ASP A 35 -8.69 25.87 -15.86
N GLN A 36 -7.64 25.12 -15.51
CA GLN A 36 -7.43 23.76 -16.05
C GLN A 36 -8.45 22.72 -15.54
N VAL A 37 -9.21 23.05 -14.49
CA VAL A 37 -10.34 22.26 -14.01
C VAL A 37 -11.61 22.62 -14.78
N THR A 38 -11.79 23.90 -15.10
CA THR A 38 -13.04 24.49 -15.57
C THR A 38 -13.48 23.94 -16.93
N GLY A 39 -12.57 23.74 -17.88
CA GLY A 39 -12.93 23.24 -19.23
C GLY A 39 -13.43 21.78 -19.24
N CYS A 40 -12.87 20.91 -18.39
CA CYS A 40 -13.26 19.50 -18.35
C CYS A 40 -14.63 19.29 -17.71
N VAL A 41 -14.96 20.07 -16.69
CA VAL A 41 -16.17 19.86 -15.86
C VAL A 41 -17.44 20.34 -16.55
N VAL A 42 -17.33 21.18 -17.60
CA VAL A 42 -18.47 21.56 -18.46
C VAL A 42 -19.09 20.32 -19.10
N CYS A 43 -18.28 19.43 -19.65
CA CYS A 43 -18.74 18.17 -20.27
C CYS A 43 -18.77 17.01 -19.27
N HIS A 44 -18.05 17.13 -18.14
CA HIS A 44 -17.99 16.12 -17.09
C HIS A 44 -18.44 16.69 -15.73
N PRO A 45 -19.73 17.05 -15.60
CA PRO A 45 -20.25 17.65 -14.37
C PRO A 45 -20.12 16.70 -13.18
N GLY A 46 -19.82 17.26 -12.00
CA GLY A 46 -19.63 16.51 -10.75
C GLY A 46 -18.26 15.88 -10.60
N LYS A 47 -17.35 15.98 -11.59
CA LYS A 47 -16.00 15.41 -11.50
C LYS A 47 -15.02 16.31 -10.75
N GLU A 48 -15.31 17.59 -10.59
CA GLU A 48 -14.63 18.53 -9.71
C GLU A 48 -14.56 18.07 -8.26
N LEU A 49 -15.55 17.27 -7.82
CA LEU A 49 -15.58 16.72 -6.45
C LEU A 49 -14.36 15.85 -6.11
N ILE A 50 -13.59 15.38 -7.09
CA ILE A 50 -12.33 14.66 -6.83
C ILE A 50 -11.30 15.55 -6.09
N PHE A 51 -11.33 16.86 -6.31
CA PHE A 51 -10.45 17.82 -5.63
C PHE A 51 -10.82 18.01 -4.15
N GLU A 52 -11.97 17.48 -3.73
CA GLU A 52 -12.41 17.47 -2.33
C GLU A 52 -12.04 16.19 -1.58
N ARG A 53 -11.45 15.21 -2.27
CA ARG A 53 -11.19 13.88 -1.69
C ARG A 53 -9.77 13.74 -1.16
N ALA A 54 -9.49 12.58 -0.58
CA ALA A 54 -8.25 12.29 0.15
C ALA A 54 -6.96 12.57 -0.66
N MET A 55 -6.96 12.28 -1.97
CA MET A 55 -5.81 12.52 -2.85
C MET A 55 -5.45 14.01 -3.01
N SER A 56 -6.40 14.90 -2.71
CA SER A 56 -6.27 16.35 -2.89
C SER A 56 -6.11 17.04 -1.53
N ARG A 57 -7.03 16.76 -0.58
CA ARG A 57 -7.06 17.42 0.73
C ARG A 57 -6.01 16.90 1.71
N ARG A 58 -5.71 15.59 1.66
CA ARG A 58 -4.79 14.88 2.58
C ARG A 58 -5.02 15.21 4.06
N SER A 59 -6.28 15.35 4.45
CA SER A 59 -6.65 15.76 5.81
C SER A 59 -6.15 14.78 6.87
N GLY A 60 -6.18 13.47 6.58
CA GLY A 60 -5.68 12.45 7.51
C GLY A 60 -4.18 12.58 7.78
N GLU A 61 -3.37 12.85 6.76
CA GLU A 61 -1.93 13.09 6.89
C GLU A 61 -1.64 14.43 7.59
N LYS A 62 -2.39 15.50 7.26
CA LYS A 62 -2.26 16.80 7.94
C LYS A 62 -2.55 16.68 9.44
N SER A 63 -3.70 16.12 9.79
CA SER A 63 -4.08 15.89 11.19
C SER A 63 -3.14 14.91 11.92
N PHE A 64 -2.42 14.06 11.18
CA PHE A 64 -1.33 13.28 11.75
C PHE A 64 -0.11 14.13 12.08
N VAL A 65 0.36 14.93 11.12
CA VAL A 65 1.51 15.82 11.35
C VAL A 65 1.23 16.82 12.47
N GLU A 66 0.06 17.48 12.46
CA GLU A 66 -0.37 18.44 13.48
C GLU A 66 -0.29 17.88 14.90
N ARG A 67 -0.69 16.63 15.11
CA ARG A 67 -0.67 16.01 16.45
C ARG A 67 0.64 15.29 16.79
N SER A 68 1.59 15.18 15.86
CA SER A 68 2.85 14.46 16.04
C SER A 68 4.05 15.37 15.80
N TYR A 69 4.58 15.39 14.57
CA TYR A 69 5.77 16.14 14.19
C TYR A 69 5.64 17.65 14.39
N ALA A 70 4.44 18.23 14.25
CA ALA A 70 4.23 19.67 14.46
C ALA A 70 4.49 20.12 15.90
N ARG A 71 4.49 19.19 16.86
CA ARG A 71 4.86 19.47 18.26
C ARG A 71 6.36 19.76 18.44
N VAL A 72 7.19 19.26 17.53
CA VAL A 72 8.66 19.44 17.56
C VAL A 72 9.16 20.36 16.44
N ASP A 73 8.43 20.48 15.34
CA ASP A 73 8.65 21.46 14.27
C ASP A 73 7.32 21.80 13.60
N SER A 74 6.77 22.98 13.88
CA SER A 74 5.50 23.44 13.30
C SER A 74 5.54 23.54 11.76
N GLY A 75 6.72 23.71 11.16
CA GLY A 75 6.92 23.74 9.72
C GLY A 75 7.13 22.36 9.07
N PHE A 76 7.00 21.26 9.82
CA PHE A 76 7.33 19.92 9.33
C PHE A 76 6.56 19.53 8.05
N TRP A 77 5.28 19.88 7.98
CA TRP A 77 4.42 19.55 6.84
C TRP A 77 4.97 20.14 5.54
N ASP A 78 5.25 21.44 5.52
CA ASP A 78 5.69 22.14 4.31
C ASP A 78 7.05 21.65 3.81
N LYS A 79 7.94 21.28 4.76
CA LYS A 79 9.28 20.77 4.47
C LYS A 79 9.27 19.34 3.91
N ASN A 80 8.38 18.47 4.41
CA ASN A 80 8.48 17.01 4.19
C ASN A 80 7.33 16.39 3.40
N CYS A 81 6.20 17.08 3.24
CA CYS A 81 4.95 16.45 2.77
C CYS A 81 4.33 17.07 1.51
N THR A 82 4.99 18.00 0.81
CA THR A 82 4.37 18.81 -0.27
C THR A 82 4.37 18.19 -1.67
N SER A 83 4.98 17.01 -1.87
CA SER A 83 5.32 16.53 -3.22
C SER A 83 4.20 15.83 -4.03
N CYS A 84 3.06 15.43 -3.43
CA CYS A 84 2.10 14.51 -4.08
C CYS A 84 0.62 14.88 -3.86
N HIS A 85 0.17 16.08 -4.23
CA HIS A 85 -1.25 16.44 -4.18
C HIS A 85 -1.82 16.67 -5.58
N LEU A 86 -3.00 16.11 -5.85
CA LEU A 86 -3.73 16.31 -7.10
C LEU A 86 -4.09 17.80 -7.26
N LYS A 87 -3.77 18.39 -8.40
CA LYS A 87 -4.03 19.80 -8.74
C LYS A 87 -4.93 19.95 -9.95
N SER A 88 -4.93 18.98 -10.87
CA SER A 88 -5.64 19.06 -12.14
C SER A 88 -6.06 17.68 -12.64
N CYS A 89 -7.10 17.62 -13.49
CA CYS A 89 -7.49 16.38 -14.19
C CYS A 89 -6.33 15.83 -15.04
N ARG A 90 -5.45 16.71 -15.52
CA ARG A 90 -4.28 16.36 -16.35
C ARG A 90 -3.21 15.57 -15.59
N ASP A 91 -3.21 15.61 -14.26
CA ASP A 91 -2.26 14.84 -13.46
C ASP A 91 -2.40 13.33 -13.71
N CYS A 92 -3.63 12.86 -13.97
CA CYS A 92 -3.90 11.47 -14.31
C CYS A 92 -4.06 11.25 -15.82
N HIS A 93 -4.64 12.21 -16.53
CA HIS A 93 -4.96 12.09 -17.94
C HIS A 93 -3.83 12.47 -18.90
N GLY A 94 -2.75 13.08 -18.38
CA GLY A 94 -1.64 13.58 -19.17
C GLY A 94 -1.87 15.01 -19.70
N THR A 95 -0.82 15.56 -20.30
CA THR A 95 -0.80 16.93 -20.86
C THR A 95 -0.84 16.96 -22.39
N GLY A 96 -0.92 15.79 -23.03
CA GLY A 96 -0.97 15.68 -24.48
C GLY A 96 -2.30 16.16 -25.09
N PRO A 97 -2.34 16.33 -26.42
CA PRO A 97 -3.55 16.79 -27.12
C PRO A 97 -4.69 15.76 -27.09
N VAL A 98 -4.37 14.49 -26.80
CA VAL A 98 -5.33 13.40 -26.69
C VAL A 98 -5.49 13.03 -25.22
N ILE A 99 -6.71 13.15 -24.71
CA ILE A 99 -7.06 12.66 -23.38
C ILE A 99 -7.45 11.19 -23.49
N SER A 100 -6.63 10.31 -22.90
CA SER A 100 -6.90 8.88 -22.80
C SER A 100 -7.23 8.48 -21.36
N LYS A 101 -7.72 7.25 -21.21
CA LYS A 101 -7.90 6.63 -19.91
C LYS A 101 -6.52 6.48 -19.22
N PRO A 102 -6.38 6.83 -17.92
CA PRO A 102 -5.11 6.70 -17.22
C PRO A 102 -4.64 5.24 -17.17
N ASN A 103 -3.37 5.02 -17.52
CA ASN A 103 -2.72 3.72 -17.35
C ASN A 103 -2.16 3.58 -15.92
N VAL A 104 -1.61 2.39 -15.61
CA VAL A 104 -1.05 2.10 -14.27
C VAL A 104 0.11 3.05 -13.92
N ALA A 105 0.95 3.40 -14.89
CA ALA A 105 2.08 4.31 -14.68
C ALA A 105 1.63 5.71 -14.25
N ALA A 106 0.54 6.24 -14.83
CA ALA A 106 -0.02 7.55 -14.45
C ALA A 106 -0.39 7.60 -12.95
N CYS A 107 -1.05 6.56 -12.43
CA CYS A 107 -1.39 6.47 -11.01
C CYS A 107 -0.12 6.35 -10.13
N GLN A 108 0.84 5.55 -10.58
CA GLN A 108 2.05 5.21 -9.81
C GLN A 108 3.11 6.32 -9.76
N LYS A 109 2.92 7.43 -10.47
CA LYS A 109 3.71 8.66 -10.24
C LYS A 109 3.62 9.10 -8.78
N CYS A 110 2.41 9.00 -8.20
CA CYS A 110 2.11 9.35 -6.82
C CYS A 110 1.91 8.11 -5.93
N HIS A 111 1.26 7.07 -6.45
CA HIS A 111 0.96 5.82 -5.74
C HIS A 111 2.15 4.86 -5.77
N LYS A 112 3.25 5.24 -5.10
CA LYS A 112 4.50 4.50 -5.01
C LYS A 112 5.09 4.48 -3.61
N GLY A 113 6.23 3.81 -3.46
CA GLY A 113 6.89 3.67 -2.18
C GLY A 113 6.02 2.85 -1.20
N TYR A 114 5.85 3.38 0.02
CA TYR A 114 4.99 2.77 1.02
C TYR A 114 3.51 3.19 0.90
N TYR A 115 3.17 4.06 -0.04
CA TYR A 115 1.78 4.27 -0.44
C TYR A 115 1.34 3.12 -1.36
N THR A 116 0.08 2.70 -1.22
CA THR A 116 -0.48 1.59 -1.99
C THR A 116 -0.48 1.92 -3.49
N GLY A 117 0.06 1.01 -4.32
CA GLY A 117 0.07 1.12 -5.78
C GLY A 117 1.32 0.55 -6.45
N GLY A 118 2.51 0.76 -5.89
CA GLY A 118 3.76 0.19 -6.44
C GLY A 118 3.82 -1.34 -6.32
N ASP A 119 3.24 -1.85 -5.25
CA ASP A 119 3.05 -3.28 -4.95
C ASP A 119 2.25 -4.01 -6.02
N TYR A 120 1.23 -3.36 -6.61
CA TYR A 120 0.43 -3.90 -7.71
C TYR A 120 1.30 -4.38 -8.89
N SER A 121 2.31 -3.58 -9.23
CA SER A 121 3.28 -3.89 -10.30
C SER A 121 4.48 -4.70 -9.83
N GLY A 122 4.50 -5.21 -8.60
CA GLY A 122 5.62 -6.00 -8.08
C GLY A 122 6.84 -5.15 -7.70
N ARG A 123 6.65 -3.92 -7.21
CA ARG A 123 7.75 -3.01 -6.85
C ARG A 123 7.67 -2.63 -5.38
N ALA A 124 8.56 -3.21 -4.57
CA ALA A 124 8.71 -2.86 -3.17
C ALA A 124 9.75 -1.75 -2.96
N PRO A 125 9.58 -0.89 -1.96
CA PRO A 125 10.59 0.10 -1.61
C PRO A 125 11.89 -0.55 -1.12
N ARG A 126 13.03 0.04 -1.50
CA ARG A 126 14.36 -0.31 -0.98
C ARG A 126 14.67 0.46 0.29
N GLU A 127 15.64 0.00 1.06
CA GLU A 127 16.24 0.71 2.20
C GLU A 127 16.77 2.11 1.85
N ASN A 128 16.71 3.07 2.78
CA ASN A 128 17.03 4.47 2.49
C ASN A 128 18.51 4.71 2.24
N ASN A 129 19.39 3.85 2.77
CA ASN A 129 20.82 4.01 2.59
C ASN A 129 21.22 3.89 1.11
N MET A 130 22.11 4.77 0.63
CA MET A 130 22.45 4.88 -0.78
C MET A 130 23.09 3.62 -1.35
N ARG A 131 23.76 2.81 -0.53
CA ARG A 131 24.31 1.50 -0.95
C ARG A 131 23.25 0.58 -1.57
N TYR A 132 21.99 0.75 -1.18
CA TYR A 132 20.89 -0.04 -1.69
C TYR A 132 20.20 0.58 -2.90
N GLN A 133 20.44 1.86 -3.22
CA GLN A 133 19.80 2.60 -4.29
C GLN A 133 20.39 2.25 -5.66
N ARG A 134 20.30 0.96 -6.04
CA ARG A 134 20.94 0.38 -7.23
C ARG A 134 19.94 -0.29 -8.16
N GLY A 135 20.31 -0.37 -9.43
CA GLY A 135 19.54 -1.03 -10.49
C GLY A 135 18.54 -0.11 -11.19
N ILE A 136 17.53 -0.71 -11.82
CA ILE A 136 16.53 0.00 -12.62
C ILE A 136 15.75 0.97 -11.71
N ALA A 137 15.67 2.23 -12.14
CA ALA A 137 14.80 3.23 -11.55
C ALA A 137 13.55 3.42 -12.42
N VAL A 138 12.39 3.54 -11.78
CA VAL A 138 11.14 3.96 -12.44
C VAL A 138 10.61 5.18 -11.71
N GLU A 139 10.27 6.24 -12.45
CA GLU A 139 9.85 7.54 -11.87
C GLU A 139 10.86 8.05 -10.81
N GLY A 140 12.16 7.91 -11.12
CA GLY A 140 13.27 8.35 -10.27
C GLY A 140 13.56 7.50 -9.04
N GLU A 141 12.92 6.33 -8.87
CA GLU A 141 13.11 5.49 -7.69
C GLU A 141 13.53 4.06 -8.04
N THR A 142 14.59 3.59 -7.38
CA THR A 142 14.99 2.18 -7.41
C THR A 142 14.09 1.36 -6.49
N PHE A 143 13.87 0.08 -6.84
CA PHE A 143 12.94 -0.80 -6.14
C PHE A 143 13.46 -2.22 -6.02
N LEU A 144 12.90 -2.98 -5.08
CA LEU A 144 13.02 -4.44 -5.03
C LEU A 144 11.96 -5.04 -5.97
N LYS A 145 12.39 -5.86 -6.92
CA LYS A 145 11.48 -6.61 -7.78
C LYS A 145 10.85 -7.73 -6.95
N MET A 146 9.53 -7.68 -6.84
CA MET A 146 8.69 -8.61 -6.10
C MET A 146 7.69 -9.28 -7.06
N LEU A 147 6.94 -10.27 -6.55
CA LEU A 147 5.85 -10.89 -7.29
C LEU A 147 4.71 -9.87 -7.51
N PRO A 148 4.38 -9.48 -8.75
CA PRO A 148 3.27 -8.57 -9.03
C PRO A 148 1.93 -9.23 -8.77
N ASP A 149 0.88 -8.42 -8.63
CA ASP A 149 -0.49 -8.90 -8.51
C ASP A 149 -0.92 -9.73 -9.74
N VAL A 150 -1.71 -10.78 -9.51
CA VAL A 150 -2.27 -11.61 -10.59
C VAL A 150 -3.14 -10.79 -11.55
N HIS A 151 -3.87 -9.78 -11.08
CA HIS A 151 -4.67 -8.90 -11.92
C HIS A 151 -3.79 -7.99 -12.77
N TYR A 152 -2.68 -7.48 -12.23
CA TYR A 152 -1.71 -6.70 -12.98
C TYR A 152 -1.09 -7.53 -14.11
N THR A 153 -0.69 -8.77 -13.79
CA THR A 153 -0.12 -9.71 -14.77
C THR A 153 -1.12 -10.05 -15.88
N ALA A 154 -2.42 -10.05 -15.57
CA ALA A 154 -3.50 -10.23 -16.54
C ALA A 154 -3.85 -8.94 -17.32
N GLY A 155 -3.09 -7.85 -17.17
CA GLY A 155 -3.30 -6.59 -17.89
C GLY A 155 -4.40 -5.69 -17.30
N MET A 156 -4.92 -6.00 -16.11
CA MET A 156 -5.91 -5.16 -15.45
C MET A 156 -5.27 -3.85 -14.96
N ILE A 157 -5.97 -2.74 -15.16
CA ILE A 157 -5.53 -1.41 -14.74
C ILE A 157 -6.29 -0.93 -13.50
N CYS A 158 -5.73 0.03 -12.75
CA CYS A 158 -6.27 0.50 -11.47
C CYS A 158 -7.75 0.89 -11.54
N SER A 159 -8.16 1.56 -12.63
CA SER A 159 -9.53 2.04 -12.84
C SER A 159 -10.59 0.93 -13.00
N ALA A 160 -10.19 -0.33 -13.18
CA ALA A 160 -11.10 -1.47 -13.13
C ALA A 160 -11.68 -1.67 -11.73
N CYS A 161 -10.94 -1.31 -10.68
CA CYS A 161 -11.40 -1.30 -9.29
C CYS A 161 -11.63 0.12 -8.77
N HIS A 162 -10.95 1.13 -9.30
CA HIS A 162 -11.04 2.52 -8.88
C HIS A 162 -11.67 3.40 -9.97
N SER A 163 -12.96 3.21 -10.23
CA SER A 163 -13.67 4.01 -11.23
C SER A 163 -13.70 5.50 -10.85
N MET A 164 -13.79 6.39 -11.85
CA MET A 164 -13.95 7.83 -11.58
C MET A 164 -15.13 8.12 -10.66
N GLN A 165 -16.24 7.38 -10.79
CA GLN A 165 -17.38 7.52 -9.90
C GLN A 165 -17.02 7.19 -8.44
N SER A 166 -16.32 6.09 -8.21
CA SER A 166 -15.87 5.74 -6.84
C SER A 166 -14.92 6.79 -6.27
N LEU A 167 -14.04 7.35 -7.09
CA LEU A 167 -13.08 8.37 -6.67
C LEU A 167 -13.79 9.67 -6.29
N VAL A 168 -14.73 10.17 -7.10
CA VAL A 168 -15.48 11.40 -6.79
C VAL A 168 -16.42 11.22 -5.60
N GLU A 169 -16.87 10.01 -5.30
CA GLU A 169 -17.67 9.70 -4.10
C GLU A 169 -16.79 9.49 -2.85
N GLY A 170 -15.47 9.49 -2.98
CA GLY A 170 -14.55 9.19 -1.88
C GLY A 170 -14.58 7.72 -1.45
N LYS A 171 -15.13 6.82 -2.27
CA LYS A 171 -15.12 5.37 -2.03
C LYS A 171 -13.72 4.80 -2.28
N LYS A 172 -13.38 3.76 -1.53
CA LYS A 172 -12.08 3.07 -1.68
C LYS A 172 -12.00 2.23 -2.96
N SER A 173 -13.12 1.78 -3.50
CA SER A 173 -13.22 0.94 -4.70
C SER A 173 -14.65 0.99 -5.25
N SER A 174 -14.82 0.79 -6.56
CA SER A 174 -16.11 0.57 -7.22
C SER A 174 -16.59 -0.88 -7.11
N HIS A 175 -15.68 -1.82 -6.86
CA HIS A 175 -15.99 -3.25 -6.74
C HIS A 175 -15.36 -3.86 -5.48
N VAL A 176 -16.02 -4.89 -4.95
CA VAL A 176 -15.45 -5.83 -4.00
C VAL A 176 -15.16 -7.16 -4.70
N CYS A 177 -14.33 -8.01 -4.09
CA CYS A 177 -13.87 -9.26 -4.69
C CYS A 177 -15.02 -10.10 -5.28
N ARG A 178 -16.15 -10.22 -4.56
CA ARG A 178 -17.32 -11.02 -4.95
C ARG A 178 -18.12 -10.45 -6.13
N ASN A 179 -17.91 -9.19 -6.52
CA ASN A 179 -18.55 -8.67 -7.73
C ASN A 179 -17.97 -9.33 -9.00
N CYS A 180 -16.72 -9.79 -8.96
CA CYS A 180 -16.04 -10.40 -10.11
C CYS A 180 -15.67 -11.87 -9.88
N HIS A 181 -15.49 -12.29 -8.62
CA HIS A 181 -15.02 -13.64 -8.27
C HIS A 181 -16.14 -14.49 -7.68
N ARG A 182 -16.35 -15.67 -8.27
CA ARG A 182 -17.22 -16.71 -7.71
C ARG A 182 -16.44 -17.57 -6.74
N ILE A 183 -16.94 -17.70 -5.51
CA ILE A 183 -16.29 -18.49 -4.46
C ILE A 183 -16.66 -19.96 -4.65
N SER A 184 -15.66 -20.82 -4.79
CA SER A 184 -15.86 -22.26 -4.84
C SER A 184 -15.71 -22.88 -3.45
N SER A 185 -16.71 -23.64 -3.00
CA SER A 185 -16.69 -24.44 -1.76
C SER A 185 -15.76 -25.67 -1.86
N ASN A 186 -15.26 -26.00 -3.05
CA ASN A 186 -14.27 -27.07 -3.25
C ASN A 186 -12.86 -26.67 -2.74
N VAL A 187 -12.66 -25.38 -2.45
CA VAL A 187 -11.50 -24.88 -1.72
C VAL A 187 -11.79 -25.06 -0.23
N ILE A 188 -10.94 -25.81 0.47
CA ILE A 188 -11.14 -26.20 1.87
C ILE A 188 -11.33 -24.96 2.73
N GLU A 189 -10.50 -23.94 2.52
CA GLU A 189 -10.54 -22.69 3.25
C GLU A 189 -11.87 -21.93 3.03
N HIS A 190 -12.45 -21.99 1.82
CA HIS A 190 -13.76 -21.39 1.53
C HIS A 190 -14.93 -22.19 2.12
N SER A 191 -14.78 -23.51 2.30
CA SER A 191 -15.82 -24.35 2.89
C SER A 191 -16.04 -24.08 4.40
N ILE A 192 -15.15 -23.32 5.04
CA ILE A 192 -15.25 -22.93 6.45
C ILE A 192 -15.99 -21.58 6.52
N PRO A 193 -17.23 -21.51 7.04
CA PRO A 193 -18.04 -20.29 7.02
C PRO A 193 -17.36 -19.10 7.69
N ALA A 194 -16.67 -19.34 8.81
CA ALA A 194 -15.94 -18.30 9.54
C ALA A 194 -14.88 -17.60 8.67
N HIS A 195 -14.25 -18.30 7.71
CA HIS A 195 -13.31 -17.66 6.80
C HIS A 195 -14.00 -16.65 5.86
N LEU A 196 -15.19 -16.99 5.35
CA LEU A 196 -15.92 -16.11 4.44
C LEU A 196 -16.64 -14.95 5.15
N GLU A 197 -16.98 -15.13 6.42
CA GLU A 197 -17.70 -14.15 7.23
C GLU A 197 -16.78 -13.18 7.97
N LYS A 198 -15.65 -13.69 8.49
CA LYS A 198 -14.80 -12.96 9.43
C LYS A 198 -13.50 -12.46 8.82
N LEU A 199 -13.09 -12.93 7.63
CA LEU A 199 -11.86 -12.49 6.98
C LEU A 199 -12.18 -11.60 5.77
N GLU A 200 -11.25 -10.70 5.49
CA GLU A 200 -11.09 -10.13 4.16
C GLU A 200 -10.45 -11.17 3.23
N CYS A 201 -10.89 -11.24 1.96
CA CYS A 201 -10.28 -12.16 0.99
C CYS A 201 -8.77 -11.92 0.86
N TYR A 202 -8.36 -10.65 0.90
CA TYR A 202 -6.96 -10.24 0.81
C TYR A 202 -6.17 -10.47 2.13
N ALA A 203 -6.79 -10.89 3.23
CA ALA A 203 -6.03 -11.40 4.38
C ALA A 203 -5.31 -12.71 4.06
N CYS A 204 -5.88 -13.51 3.15
CA CYS A 204 -5.37 -14.81 2.74
C CYS A 204 -4.63 -14.76 1.40
N HIS A 205 -5.11 -13.92 0.47
CA HIS A 205 -4.63 -13.88 -0.91
C HIS A 205 -3.51 -12.87 -1.20
N SER A 206 -3.22 -11.92 -0.31
CA SER A 206 -2.07 -11.02 -0.48
C SER A 206 -0.77 -11.77 -0.20
N ALA A 207 0.10 -11.90 -1.19
CA ALA A 207 1.37 -12.62 -1.05
C ALA A 207 2.38 -11.87 -0.17
N TRP A 208 2.40 -10.54 -0.28
CA TRP A 208 3.31 -9.69 0.47
C TRP A 208 2.77 -8.27 0.63
N GLY A 209 3.39 -7.47 1.50
CA GLY A 209 3.07 -6.05 1.58
C GLY A 209 4.25 -5.23 2.06
N ALA A 210 4.36 -4.00 1.55
CA ALA A 210 5.40 -3.08 1.98
C ALA A 210 5.15 -2.58 3.40
N GLN A 211 6.10 -2.90 4.29
CA GLN A 211 6.06 -2.60 5.71
C GLN A 211 7.34 -1.85 6.11
N GLU A 212 7.17 -0.76 6.85
CA GLU A 212 8.28 0.03 7.41
C GLU A 212 8.07 0.16 8.92
N TYR A 213 8.97 -0.42 9.69
CA TYR A 213 8.94 -0.44 11.14
C TYR A 213 9.90 0.61 11.68
N GLY A 214 9.38 1.54 12.50
CA GLY A 214 10.15 2.65 13.08
C GLY A 214 10.69 3.60 12.02
N THR A 215 9.90 4.59 11.60
CA THR A 215 10.30 5.68 10.72
C THR A 215 11.00 6.78 11.51
N PHE A 216 12.26 7.07 11.18
CA PHE A 216 13.02 8.15 11.82
C PHE A 216 13.06 9.37 10.92
N PHE A 217 12.72 10.53 11.48
CA PHE A 217 13.05 11.83 10.91
C PHE A 217 14.17 12.46 11.73
N LEU A 218 15.30 12.68 11.06
CA LEU A 218 16.50 13.27 11.64
C LEU A 218 16.57 14.72 11.17
N ARG A 219 16.49 15.67 12.10
CA ARG A 219 16.57 17.11 11.81
C ARG A 219 18.00 17.61 11.98
N PHE A 220 18.49 18.31 10.97
CA PHE A 220 19.81 18.91 10.93
C PHE A 220 19.68 20.44 10.90
N ARG A 221 20.12 21.11 11.97
CA ARG A 221 20.25 22.58 12.01
C ARG A 221 21.57 23.04 11.40
N ASP A 222 22.62 22.22 11.55
CA ASP A 222 23.88 22.36 10.85
C ASP A 222 23.96 21.31 9.73
N LEU A 223 23.87 21.77 8.48
CA LEU A 223 23.88 20.89 7.31
C LEU A 223 25.20 20.16 7.12
N ARG A 224 26.30 20.64 7.71
CA ARG A 224 27.60 19.94 7.65
C ARG A 224 27.55 18.59 8.34
N MET A 225 26.71 18.43 9.38
CA MET A 225 26.53 17.14 10.06
C MET A 225 25.77 16.11 9.22
N LYS A 226 25.15 16.54 8.12
CA LYS A 226 24.38 15.66 7.23
C LYS A 226 25.28 14.78 6.38
N VAL A 227 26.56 15.16 6.20
CA VAL A 227 27.53 14.46 5.33
C VAL A 227 27.93 13.08 5.88
N ASP A 228 27.80 12.87 7.19
CA ASP A 228 28.09 11.59 7.84
C ASP A 228 27.04 10.51 7.51
N PHE A 229 25.91 10.90 6.92
CA PHE A 229 24.77 10.02 6.68
C PHE A 229 24.64 9.69 5.19
N ASP A 230 24.97 8.45 4.84
CA ASP A 230 24.80 7.92 3.49
C ASP A 230 23.33 7.50 3.21
N LEU A 231 22.40 8.45 3.32
CA LEU A 231 20.97 8.24 3.14
C LEU A 231 20.45 8.99 1.90
N LYS A 232 19.46 8.39 1.23
CA LYS A 232 18.73 9.02 0.12
C LYS A 232 18.21 10.40 0.55
N PRO A 233 18.52 11.47 -0.21
CA PRO A 233 17.99 12.80 0.05
C PRO A 233 16.46 12.81 0.07
N THR A 234 15.90 13.65 0.93
CA THR A 234 14.46 13.95 0.94
C THR A 234 14.21 15.28 0.22
N SER A 235 12.94 15.66 0.04
CA SER A 235 12.60 17.01 -0.45
C SER A 235 13.05 18.12 0.49
N SER A 236 13.36 17.79 1.74
CA SER A 236 13.77 18.73 2.77
C SER A 236 15.29 18.85 2.85
N THR A 237 15.78 20.09 2.84
CA THR A 237 17.18 20.41 3.11
C THR A 237 17.57 20.12 4.56
N GLU A 238 16.65 20.32 5.51
CA GLU A 238 16.88 20.13 6.95
C GLU A 238 16.75 18.67 7.41
N TYR A 239 16.06 17.81 6.66
CA TYR A 239 15.73 16.45 7.13
C TYR A 239 16.41 15.35 6.33
N LEU A 240 16.77 14.28 7.04
CA LEU A 240 16.91 12.94 6.49
C LEU A 240 15.84 12.02 7.08
N ARG A 241 15.54 10.96 6.34
CA ARG A 241 14.64 9.91 6.79
C ARG A 241 15.38 8.58 6.81
N SER A 242 15.16 7.80 7.85
CA SER A 242 15.59 6.40 7.94
C SER A 242 14.43 5.52 8.43
N ALA A 243 14.66 4.22 8.46
CA ALA A 243 13.78 3.25 9.08
C ALA A 243 14.59 2.25 9.91
N TYR A 244 14.01 1.70 10.97
CA TYR A 244 14.66 0.64 11.75
C TYR A 244 14.70 -0.66 10.95
N LEU A 245 13.55 -1.02 10.35
CA LEU A 245 13.41 -2.26 9.59
C LEU A 245 12.39 -2.11 8.48
N ARG A 246 12.71 -2.61 7.28
CA ARG A 246 11.75 -2.78 6.19
C ARG A 246 11.53 -4.26 5.91
N LYS A 247 10.26 -4.65 5.79
CA LYS A 247 9.86 -6.01 5.43
C LYS A 247 8.93 -6.00 4.22
N GLN A 248 9.10 -7.00 3.37
CA GLN A 248 8.33 -7.21 2.14
C GLN A 248 7.71 -8.62 2.13
N ASP A 249 7.42 -9.16 3.31
CA ASP A 249 6.82 -10.47 3.49
C ASP A 249 5.30 -10.34 3.66
N ALA A 250 4.67 -11.46 4.01
CA ALA A 250 3.26 -11.47 4.31
C ALA A 250 3.00 -10.51 5.50
N PRO A 251 2.04 -9.59 5.41
CA PRO A 251 1.84 -8.56 6.41
C PRO A 251 1.11 -9.04 7.67
N PRO A 252 1.38 -8.48 8.87
CA PRO A 252 0.60 -8.78 10.06
C PRO A 252 -0.90 -8.58 9.85
N LEU A 253 -1.71 -9.25 10.68
CA LEU A 253 -3.16 -9.23 10.64
C LEU A 253 -3.71 -8.59 11.91
N GLY A 254 -4.79 -7.85 11.73
CA GLY A 254 -5.59 -7.27 12.79
C GLY A 254 -7.06 -7.24 12.38
N ILE A 255 -7.86 -6.46 13.09
CA ILE A 255 -9.28 -6.28 12.82
C ILE A 255 -9.48 -4.90 12.19
N ASN A 256 -10.15 -4.82 11.04
CA ASN A 256 -10.47 -3.55 10.41
C ASN A 256 -11.76 -2.94 10.97
N ALA A 257 -12.11 -1.72 10.54
CA ALA A 257 -13.33 -1.03 10.95
C ALA A 257 -14.65 -1.77 10.64
N ARG A 258 -14.63 -2.82 9.79
CA ARG A 258 -15.79 -3.70 9.53
C ARG A 258 -15.84 -4.93 10.45
N GLY A 259 -14.95 -5.01 11.44
CA GLY A 259 -14.85 -6.16 12.34
C GLY A 259 -14.22 -7.42 11.72
N ARG A 260 -13.61 -7.30 10.53
CA ARG A 260 -13.00 -8.43 9.80
C ARG A 260 -11.50 -8.47 9.98
N VAL A 261 -10.96 -9.69 10.01
CA VAL A 261 -9.52 -9.95 9.97
C VAL A 261 -8.97 -9.47 8.64
N SER A 262 -7.98 -8.58 8.70
CA SER A 262 -7.42 -7.85 7.57
C SER A 262 -5.93 -7.63 7.79
N PRO A 263 -5.11 -7.53 6.73
CA PRO A 263 -3.75 -7.02 6.83
C PRO A 263 -3.72 -5.67 7.54
N ILE A 264 -2.81 -5.52 8.50
CA ILE A 264 -2.42 -4.29 9.18
C ILE A 264 -0.91 -4.03 9.02
N ARG A 265 -0.53 -2.78 8.76
CA ARG A 265 0.88 -2.37 8.68
C ARG A 265 1.15 -1.24 9.64
N PRO A 266 2.42 -1.05 10.03
CA PRO A 266 2.86 0.25 10.48
C PRO A 266 2.48 1.29 9.42
N LEU A 267 1.74 2.33 9.82
CA LEU A 267 1.53 3.50 8.99
C LEU A 267 2.48 4.60 9.43
N PHE A 268 2.50 4.88 10.75
CA PHE A 268 3.32 5.89 11.38
C PHE A 268 3.80 5.39 12.75
N ILE A 269 4.83 4.55 12.75
CA ILE A 269 5.64 4.36 13.96
C ILE A 269 6.76 5.38 13.86
N SER A 270 6.50 6.56 14.39
CA SER A 270 7.23 7.78 14.07
C SER A 270 8.16 8.18 15.19
N TYR A 271 9.43 8.31 14.84
CA TYR A 271 10.51 8.75 15.69
C TYR A 271 11.10 10.07 15.18
N TYR A 272 11.59 10.87 16.11
CA TYR A 272 12.24 12.15 15.85
C TYR A 272 13.53 12.28 16.66
N THR A 273 14.55 12.84 16.00
CA THR A 273 15.81 13.24 16.63
C THR A 273 16.23 14.60 16.06
N ASP A 274 16.52 15.56 16.93
CA ASP A 274 17.27 16.77 16.57
C ASP A 274 18.76 16.45 16.75
N ILE A 275 19.52 16.42 15.65
CA ILE A 275 20.90 15.91 15.65
C ILE A 275 21.84 16.80 16.45
N ALA A 276 21.62 18.12 16.45
CA ALA A 276 22.43 19.03 17.24
C ALA A 276 22.18 18.81 18.74
N ALA A 277 20.92 18.68 19.14
CA ALA A 277 20.57 18.39 20.53
C ALA A 277 21.09 17.02 20.99
N ALA A 278 20.94 15.98 20.17
CA ALA A 278 21.43 14.62 20.49
C ALA A 278 22.94 14.59 20.77
N ARG A 279 23.74 15.32 19.98
CA ARG A 279 25.19 15.44 20.20
C ARG A 279 25.55 16.21 21.47
N ASP A 280 24.62 16.96 22.04
CA ASP A 280 24.75 17.68 23.32
C ASP A 280 23.95 16.98 24.43
N ASN A 281 23.96 15.64 24.44
CA ASN A 281 23.27 14.79 25.42
C ASN A 281 21.74 14.96 25.48
N GLY A 282 21.14 15.53 24.44
CA GLY A 282 19.69 15.61 24.27
C GLY A 282 19.06 14.27 23.89
N PRO A 283 17.72 14.19 23.86
CA PRO A 283 17.02 12.94 23.60
C PRO A 283 17.18 12.49 22.14
N GLU A 284 17.50 11.21 21.96
CA GLU A 284 17.41 10.51 20.68
C GLU A 284 16.12 9.70 20.57
N ASN A 285 15.69 9.44 19.33
CA ASN A 285 14.60 8.49 19.03
C ASN A 285 13.34 8.76 19.87
N SER A 286 12.92 10.03 19.93
CA SER A 286 11.70 10.42 20.61
C SER A 286 10.49 9.88 19.83
N LEU A 287 9.73 8.99 20.46
CA LEU A 287 8.52 8.42 19.85
C LEU A 287 7.41 9.47 19.82
N LEU A 288 6.96 9.81 18.61
CA LEU A 288 5.87 10.76 18.38
C LEU A 288 4.53 10.05 18.15
N ALA A 289 4.55 8.85 17.55
CA ALA A 289 3.36 8.04 17.33
C ALA A 289 3.73 6.57 17.11
N ALA A 290 2.83 5.66 17.48
CA ALA A 290 2.97 4.23 17.23
C ALA A 290 1.68 3.68 16.60
N GLU A 291 1.47 4.04 15.34
CA GLU A 291 0.20 3.85 14.65
C GLU A 291 0.27 2.87 13.50
N TRP A 292 -0.68 1.95 13.53
CA TRP A 292 -0.91 0.91 12.54
C TRP A 292 -2.20 1.20 11.78
N ARG A 293 -2.34 0.59 10.60
CA ARG A 293 -3.55 0.73 9.80
C ARG A 293 -3.89 -0.56 9.08
N ALA A 294 -5.17 -0.94 9.13
CA ALA A 294 -5.73 -1.95 8.26
C ALA A 294 -5.78 -1.45 6.81
N TRP A 295 -5.23 -2.24 5.89
CA TRP A 295 -5.15 -1.88 4.47
C TRP A 295 -5.28 -3.11 3.56
N PHE A 296 -5.36 -2.85 2.26
CA PHE A 296 -5.37 -3.87 1.22
C PHE A 296 -4.03 -3.82 0.45
N PRO A 297 -3.10 -4.78 0.68
CA PRO A 297 -1.91 -4.95 -0.15
C PRO A 297 -2.33 -5.43 -1.54
N HIS A 298 -1.93 -4.71 -2.59
CA HIS A 298 -2.28 -5.01 -3.97
C HIS A 298 -1.33 -6.06 -4.53
N THR A 299 -1.33 -7.25 -3.93
CA THR A 299 -0.40 -8.34 -4.23
C THR A 299 -1.14 -9.68 -4.26
N ILE A 300 -2.39 -9.65 -4.72
CA ILE A 300 -3.26 -10.82 -4.80
C ILE A 300 -2.61 -11.90 -5.65
N GLN A 301 -2.67 -13.13 -5.16
CA GLN A 301 -2.24 -14.32 -5.88
C GLN A 301 -3.35 -15.36 -5.94
N ARG A 302 -3.20 -16.31 -6.86
CA ARG A 302 -4.04 -17.52 -6.93
C ARG A 302 -3.86 -18.40 -5.70
N GLY A 303 -2.64 -18.45 -5.17
CA GLY A 303 -2.30 -19.13 -3.93
C GLY A 303 -2.79 -18.36 -2.69
N SER A 304 -2.70 -19.02 -1.55
CA SER A 304 -3.04 -18.44 -0.26
C SER A 304 -1.99 -18.82 0.79
N VAL A 305 -1.98 -18.10 1.91
CA VAL A 305 -1.23 -18.55 3.09
C VAL A 305 -1.71 -19.93 3.55
N THR A 306 -0.82 -20.68 4.18
CA THR A 306 -1.13 -21.97 4.81
C THR A 306 -1.83 -21.76 6.16
N CYS A 307 -2.47 -22.81 6.69
CA CYS A 307 -3.21 -22.74 7.95
C CYS A 307 -2.32 -22.25 9.10
N GLU A 308 -1.11 -22.81 9.22
CA GLU A 308 -0.12 -22.47 10.23
C GLU A 308 0.40 -21.03 10.10
N GLY A 309 0.35 -20.45 8.89
CA GLY A 309 0.70 -19.05 8.65
C GLY A 309 -0.15 -18.05 9.44
N CYS A 310 -1.34 -18.47 9.92
CA CYS A 310 -2.19 -17.70 10.81
C CYS A 310 -2.44 -18.40 12.15
N HIS A 311 -2.80 -19.69 12.14
CA HIS A 311 -3.26 -20.39 13.34
C HIS A 311 -2.12 -20.73 14.30
N ASP A 312 -0.88 -20.91 13.83
CA ASP A 312 0.29 -21.27 14.65
C ASP A 312 1.37 -20.17 14.61
N ASN A 313 0.99 -18.92 14.30
CA ASN A 313 1.90 -17.79 14.14
C ASN A 313 1.45 -16.57 14.96
N PRO A 314 1.84 -16.45 16.24
CA PRO A 314 1.40 -15.34 17.09
C PRO A 314 1.98 -13.99 16.65
N ALA A 315 3.17 -13.99 16.04
CA ALA A 315 3.76 -12.77 15.47
C ALA A 315 2.90 -12.19 14.34
N ARG A 316 2.12 -13.03 13.63
CA ARG A 316 1.11 -12.60 12.65
C ARG A 316 0.11 -11.61 13.26
N PHE A 317 -0.12 -11.65 14.57
CA PHE A 317 -1.09 -10.83 15.29
C PHE A 317 -0.45 -9.89 16.33
N LEU A 318 0.86 -9.67 16.25
CA LEU A 318 1.63 -8.87 17.23
C LEU A 318 1.51 -9.41 18.67
N LEU A 319 1.52 -10.74 18.79
CA LEU A 319 1.50 -11.46 20.06
C LEU A 319 2.80 -12.27 20.24
N GLU A 320 3.90 -11.80 19.67
CA GLU A 320 5.17 -12.52 19.74
C GLU A 320 5.67 -12.62 21.20
N PRO A 321 5.99 -13.83 21.68
CA PRO A 321 6.53 -14.00 23.03
C PRO A 321 7.94 -13.40 23.12
N GLU A 322 8.30 -12.89 24.29
CA GLU A 322 9.59 -12.23 24.53
C GLU A 322 10.79 -13.12 24.16
N SER A 323 10.71 -14.42 24.45
CA SER A 323 11.75 -15.41 24.13
C SER A 323 12.03 -15.60 22.64
N ARG A 324 11.16 -15.09 21.74
CA ARG A 324 11.34 -15.18 20.28
C ARG A 324 11.73 -13.84 19.65
N ARG A 325 11.86 -12.78 20.44
CA ARG A 325 12.20 -11.45 19.92
C ARG A 325 13.65 -11.42 19.46
N ILE A 326 13.85 -11.02 18.20
CA ILE A 326 15.17 -10.82 17.62
C ILE A 326 15.61 -9.36 17.76
N TYR A 327 14.66 -8.42 17.69
CA TYR A 327 14.91 -6.98 17.76
C TYR A 327 14.69 -6.46 19.19
N ASN A 328 15.73 -5.88 19.78
CA ASN A 328 15.73 -5.38 21.16
C ASN A 328 15.67 -3.85 21.17
N LEU A 329 14.53 -3.30 20.77
CA LEU A 329 14.35 -1.86 20.50
C LEU A 329 14.81 -0.95 21.65
N GLN A 330 14.60 -1.34 22.91
CA GLN A 330 15.05 -0.57 24.08
C GLN A 330 16.57 -0.52 24.23
N LYS A 331 17.29 -1.59 23.84
CA LYS A 331 18.75 -1.59 23.80
C LYS A 331 19.28 -0.72 22.67
N ASP A 332 18.50 -0.56 21.61
CA ASP A 332 18.79 0.33 20.48
C ASP A 332 18.33 1.79 20.73
N GLY A 333 17.99 2.13 21.98
CA GLY A 333 17.63 3.50 22.37
C GLY A 333 16.21 3.94 21.98
N MET A 334 15.30 3.00 21.71
CA MET A 334 13.91 3.29 21.36
C MET A 334 12.96 3.06 22.55
N THR A 335 11.82 3.75 22.57
CA THR A 335 10.87 3.66 23.69
C THR A 335 9.85 2.52 23.58
N LEU A 336 9.62 1.98 22.37
CA LEU A 336 8.78 0.80 22.20
C LEU A 336 9.56 -0.44 22.61
N ASP A 337 8.88 -1.38 23.25
CA ASP A 337 9.48 -2.66 23.66
C ASP A 337 9.70 -3.60 22.46
N SER A 338 8.68 -3.72 21.60
CA SER A 338 8.76 -4.50 20.35
C SER A 338 7.71 -4.04 19.36
N PHE A 339 8.03 -4.09 18.06
CA PHE A 339 7.04 -3.88 17.02
C PHE A 339 5.98 -4.98 16.98
N TRP A 340 6.30 -6.19 17.44
CA TRP A 340 5.40 -7.34 17.53
C TRP A 340 4.68 -7.45 18.88
N ARG A 341 4.57 -6.33 19.61
CA ARG A 341 3.80 -6.23 20.85
C ARG A 341 2.76 -5.12 20.73
N GLN A 342 1.50 -5.43 21.00
CA GLN A 342 0.40 -4.47 20.87
C GLN A 342 0.47 -3.30 21.89
N LYS A 343 1.05 -3.52 23.07
CA LYS A 343 1.12 -2.51 24.15
C LYS A 343 1.88 -1.26 23.67
N GLY A 344 1.27 -0.09 23.87
CA GLY A 344 1.85 1.21 23.46
C GLY A 344 1.63 1.54 21.99
N GLN A 345 0.94 0.69 21.23
CA GLN A 345 0.62 0.89 19.82
C GLN A 345 -0.89 0.89 19.61
N ARG A 346 -1.37 1.35 18.45
CA ARG A 346 -2.80 1.30 18.09
C ARG A 346 -3.06 1.13 16.60
N VAL A 347 -4.19 0.54 16.23
CA VAL A 347 -4.68 0.51 14.84
C VAL A 347 -5.68 1.65 14.63
N VAL A 348 -5.40 2.59 13.73
CA VAL A 348 -6.18 3.84 13.61
C VAL A 348 -7.55 3.67 12.94
N ASN A 349 -7.78 2.55 12.25
CA ASN A 349 -9.01 2.26 11.53
C ASN A 349 -9.50 0.84 11.81
N GLY A 350 -9.37 0.41 13.07
CA GLY A 350 -9.65 -0.95 13.49
C GLY A 350 -9.11 -1.22 14.89
N SER A 351 -8.70 -2.46 15.14
CA SER A 351 -8.09 -2.88 16.39
C SER A 351 -7.10 -4.01 16.16
N PHE A 352 -6.25 -4.28 17.14
CA PHE A 352 -5.46 -5.51 17.14
C PHE A 352 -6.34 -6.72 17.49
N MET A 353 -5.90 -7.91 17.08
CA MET A 353 -6.51 -9.17 17.51
C MET A 353 -6.23 -9.38 19.00
N SER A 354 -7.25 -9.64 19.82
CA SER A 354 -7.02 -9.94 21.23
C SER A 354 -6.31 -11.28 21.40
N ALA A 355 -5.51 -11.41 22.47
CA ALA A 355 -4.84 -12.66 22.81
C ALA A 355 -5.83 -13.83 23.00
N SER A 356 -6.97 -13.57 23.65
CA SER A 356 -8.03 -14.57 23.85
C SER A 356 -8.64 -15.05 22.54
N ARG A 357 -8.90 -14.14 21.59
CA ARG A 357 -9.43 -14.50 20.28
C ARG A 357 -8.39 -15.24 19.44
N TYR A 358 -7.12 -14.86 19.55
CA TYR A 358 -6.02 -15.60 18.92
C TYR A 358 -5.94 -17.04 19.46
N GLN A 359 -5.96 -17.23 20.78
CA GLN A 359 -5.97 -18.56 21.40
C GLN A 359 -7.15 -19.43 20.92
N GLN A 360 -8.34 -18.84 20.75
CA GLN A 360 -9.51 -19.56 20.22
C GLN A 360 -9.27 -20.06 18.80
N ILE A 361 -8.74 -19.21 17.91
CA ILE A 361 -8.48 -19.64 16.53
C ILE A 361 -7.29 -20.60 16.44
N SER A 362 -6.30 -20.50 17.33
CA SER A 362 -5.16 -21.42 17.37
C SER A 362 -5.47 -22.79 17.96
N ASN A 363 -6.68 -22.98 18.52
CA ASN A 363 -7.05 -24.27 19.09
C ASN A 363 -7.20 -25.34 18.00
N LYS A 364 -6.42 -26.41 18.10
CA LYS A 364 -6.37 -27.52 17.13
C LYS A 364 -7.52 -28.50 17.34
N SER A 365 -8.74 -28.02 17.13
CA SER A 365 -9.95 -28.85 17.22
C SER A 365 -9.90 -30.06 16.24
N PRO A 366 -10.68 -31.14 16.48
CA PRO A 366 -10.79 -32.24 15.53
C PRO A 366 -11.16 -31.80 14.11
N ALA A 367 -12.01 -30.77 13.99
CA ALA A 367 -12.38 -30.18 12.70
C ALA A 367 -11.19 -29.50 12.01
N TYR A 368 -10.37 -28.75 12.75
CA TYR A 368 -9.12 -28.18 12.23
C TYR A 368 -8.19 -29.27 11.73
N THR A 369 -7.91 -30.29 12.55
CA THR A 369 -6.99 -31.39 12.19
C THR A 369 -7.47 -32.12 10.95
N LYS A 370 -8.77 -32.41 10.83
CA LYS A 370 -9.35 -33.04 9.64
C LYS A 370 -9.16 -32.18 8.38
N ALA A 371 -9.45 -30.88 8.47
CA ALA A 371 -9.28 -29.96 7.34
C ALA A 371 -7.81 -29.80 6.94
N TYR A 372 -6.92 -29.70 7.93
CA TYR A 372 -5.47 -29.60 7.76
C TYR A 372 -4.89 -30.83 7.04
N VAL A 373 -5.20 -32.04 7.52
CA VAL A 373 -4.78 -33.29 6.87
C VAL A 373 -5.33 -33.38 5.44
N LYS A 374 -6.59 -33.00 5.22
CA LYS A 374 -7.18 -32.97 3.87
C LYS A 374 -6.44 -32.00 2.94
N LYS A 375 -6.02 -30.84 3.45
CA LYS A 375 -5.24 -29.86 2.69
C LYS A 375 -3.89 -30.42 2.29
N TRP A 376 -3.16 -31.05 3.23
CA TRP A 376 -1.87 -31.68 2.94
C TRP A 376 -1.98 -32.81 1.92
N LYS A 377 -2.96 -33.71 2.07
CA LYS A 377 -3.22 -34.75 1.07
C LYS A 377 -3.49 -34.16 -0.32
N LYS A 378 -4.25 -33.06 -0.42
CA LYS A 378 -4.51 -32.39 -1.70
C LYS A 378 -3.25 -31.75 -2.30
N LEU A 379 -2.33 -31.25 -1.47
CA LEU A 379 -1.07 -30.70 -1.94
C LEU A 379 -0.11 -31.79 -2.44
N LEU A 380 -0.05 -32.93 -1.74
CA LEU A 380 0.81 -34.07 -2.09
C LEU A 380 0.28 -34.86 -3.29
N ASN A 381 -1.04 -34.97 -3.46
CA ASN A 381 -1.67 -35.71 -4.55
C ASN A 381 -1.88 -34.86 -5.82
N ARG A 382 -1.23 -33.69 -5.95
CA ARG A 382 -1.24 -32.94 -7.20
C ARG A 382 -0.22 -33.55 -8.15
N ASP A 383 -0.69 -34.34 -9.10
CA ASP A 383 0.13 -34.80 -10.22
C ASP A 383 0.72 -33.60 -10.99
N ASP A 384 1.97 -33.76 -11.41
CA ASP A 384 2.91 -32.76 -11.96
C ASP A 384 2.40 -31.99 -13.22
N HIS A 385 1.22 -32.34 -13.74
CA HIS A 385 0.66 -31.76 -14.97
C HIS A 385 0.07 -30.35 -14.82
N SER A 386 -0.03 -29.80 -13.60
CA SER A 386 -0.61 -28.48 -13.34
C SER A 386 0.40 -27.32 -13.28
N LEU A 387 1.69 -27.59 -13.57
CA LEU A 387 2.77 -26.60 -13.61
C LEU A 387 3.10 -26.07 -15.01
N ARG A 388 2.28 -26.35 -16.04
CA ARG A 388 2.47 -25.69 -17.34
C ARG A 388 1.92 -24.25 -17.28
N PRO A 389 2.72 -23.27 -17.74
CA PRO A 389 2.48 -21.83 -17.55
C PRO A 389 1.13 -21.33 -18.06
#